data_AF-A0A2V9RSC7-F1
#
_entry.id   AF-A0A2V9RSC7-F1
#
_cell.length_a   1.000
_cell.length_b   1.000
_cell.length_c   1.000
_cell.angle_alpha   90.00
_cell.angle_beta   90.00
_cell.angle_gamma   90.00
#
_symmetry.space_group_name_H-M   'P 1'
#
loop_
_entity.id
_entity.type
_entity.pdbx_description
1 polymer ?
#
loop_
_entity_poly.entity_id
_entity_poly.type
_entity_poly.pdbx_seq_one_letter_code
_entity_poly.pdbx_strand_id
1 'polypeptide(L)'
;NFNSNFAGGLTPAGRDLVAANLLRTDQLQALGATIRNIPSAPPGNVGLSWLRSFDLTLAWPLKLGERFTFEPRVSAFNLFNFANFDGPGDKLGGILNGGVGELNGTTPANRFATRTGPGSGVFTLGSPRQLEFGVKVRF
;
A
#
# COMPACT_ATOMS: atom_id res chain seq x y z
N ASN A 1 -15.05 -5.90 -19.83
CA ASN A 1 -15.14 -4.70 -18.96
C ASN A 1 -16.39 -4.89 -18.08
N PHE A 2 -16.33 -4.65 -16.77
CA PHE A 2 -17.46 -4.93 -15.87
C PHE A 2 -18.68 -4.07 -16.19
N ASN A 3 -18.48 -2.76 -16.31
CA ASN A 3 -19.55 -1.80 -16.58
C ASN A 3 -20.26 -2.10 -17.91
N SER A 4 -19.52 -2.48 -18.96
CA SER A 4 -20.13 -2.81 -20.26
C SER A 4 -20.94 -4.10 -20.25
N ASN A 5 -20.62 -5.04 -19.35
CA ASN A 5 -21.20 -6.39 -19.37
C ASN A 5 -22.30 -6.60 -18.33
N PHE A 6 -22.30 -5.81 -17.24
CA PHE A 6 -23.16 -6.06 -16.08
C PHE A 6 -23.91 -4.83 -15.58
N ALA A 7 -23.30 -3.63 -15.63
CA ALA A 7 -23.93 -2.44 -15.06
C ALA A 7 -25.23 -2.07 -15.81
N GLY A 8 -26.21 -1.55 -15.08
CA GLY A 8 -27.55 -1.25 -15.60
C GLY A 8 -28.46 -2.47 -15.75
N GLY A 9 -27.93 -3.70 -15.68
CA GLY A 9 -28.70 -4.93 -15.63
C GLY A 9 -29.34 -5.18 -14.25
N LEU A 10 -30.25 -6.16 -14.19
CA LEU A 10 -30.85 -6.59 -12.93
C LEU A 10 -29.82 -7.30 -12.03
N THR A 11 -29.88 -7.01 -10.74
CA THR A 11 -29.18 -7.78 -9.71
C THR A 11 -29.71 -9.23 -9.67
N PRO A 12 -28.99 -10.19 -9.07
CA PRO A 12 -29.51 -11.55 -8.89
C PRO A 12 -30.90 -11.57 -8.23
N ALA A 13 -31.07 -10.83 -7.13
CA ALA A 13 -32.37 -10.69 -6.47
C ALA A 13 -33.44 -10.04 -7.37
N GLY A 14 -33.05 -9.06 -8.20
CA GLY A 14 -33.97 -8.45 -9.17
C GLY A 14 -34.45 -9.46 -10.22
N ARG A 15 -33.59 -10.41 -10.64
CA ARG A 15 -33.99 -11.49 -11.56
C ARG A 15 -34.99 -12.44 -10.89
N ASP A 16 -34.80 -12.75 -9.61
CA ASP A 16 -35.72 -13.62 -8.86
C ASP A 16 -37.11 -12.98 -8.72
N LEU A 17 -37.19 -11.67 -8.47
CA LEU A 17 -38.47 -10.95 -8.40
C LEU A 17 -39.21 -10.94 -9.75
N VAL A 18 -38.48 -10.84 -10.86
CA VAL A 18 -39.05 -10.96 -12.20
C VAL A 18 -39.51 -12.38 -12.48
N ALA A 19 -38.70 -13.38 -12.14
CA ALA A 19 -39.04 -14.80 -12.30
C ALA A 19 -40.28 -15.20 -11.49
N ALA A 20 -40.47 -14.59 -10.32
CA ALA A 20 -41.65 -14.77 -9.46
C ALA A 20 -42.88 -13.96 -9.91
N ASN A 21 -42.80 -13.21 -11.02
CA ASN A 21 -43.85 -12.29 -11.49
C ASN A 21 -44.29 -11.24 -10.46
N LEU A 22 -43.41 -10.88 -9.51
CA LEU A 22 -43.71 -9.89 -8.47
C LEU A 22 -43.46 -8.46 -8.96
N LEU A 23 -42.42 -8.28 -9.77
CA LEU A 23 -42.06 -7.01 -10.39
C LEU A 23 -41.58 -7.25 -11.82
N ARG A 24 -41.64 -6.23 -12.65
CA ARG A 24 -41.07 -6.25 -14.01
C ARG A 24 -39.71 -5.54 -14.06
N THR A 25 -38.94 -5.83 -15.11
CA THR A 25 -37.62 -5.23 -15.36
C THR A 25 -37.65 -3.71 -15.40
N ASP A 26 -38.64 -3.11 -16.08
CA ASP A 26 -38.82 -1.65 -16.18
C ASP A 26 -39.05 -1.01 -14.80
N GLN A 27 -39.83 -1.67 -13.94
CA GLN A 27 -40.10 -1.21 -12.57
C GLN A 27 -38.84 -1.23 -11.71
N LEU A 28 -38.08 -2.32 -11.77
CA LEU A 28 -36.81 -2.43 -11.04
C LEU A 28 -35.77 -1.42 -11.53
N GLN A 29 -35.71 -1.17 -12.84
CA GLN A 29 -34.84 -0.14 -13.41
C GLN A 29 -35.25 1.27 -12.96
N ALA A 30 -36.55 1.58 -12.98
CA ALA A 30 -37.06 2.86 -12.49
C ALA A 30 -36.77 3.09 -11.00
N LEU A 31 -36.77 2.03 -10.19
CA LEU A 31 -36.42 2.09 -8.76
C LEU A 31 -34.91 2.14 -8.51
N GLY A 32 -34.07 2.03 -9.54
CA GLY A 32 -32.61 1.94 -9.39
C GLY A 32 -32.12 0.62 -8.80
N ALA A 33 -32.94 -0.44 -8.83
CA ALA A 33 -32.59 -1.79 -8.38
C ALA A 33 -31.74 -2.55 -9.41
N THR A 34 -30.73 -1.87 -9.95
CA THR A 34 -29.82 -2.38 -10.98
C THR A 34 -28.39 -2.49 -10.43
N ILE A 35 -27.57 -3.26 -11.14
CA ILE A 35 -26.14 -3.35 -10.87
C ILE A 35 -25.54 -1.96 -11.14
N ARG A 36 -24.96 -1.35 -10.10
CA ARG A 36 -24.37 -0.02 -10.19
C ARG A 36 -23.08 -0.03 -11.00
N ASN A 37 -22.81 1.10 -11.64
CA ASN A 37 -21.56 1.35 -12.34
C ASN A 37 -20.42 1.51 -11.31
N ILE A 38 -19.25 0.92 -11.60
CA ILE A 38 -18.03 1.11 -10.82
C ILE A 38 -17.18 2.19 -11.49
N PRO A 39 -16.68 3.21 -10.76
CA PRO A 39 -15.74 4.18 -11.31
C PRO A 39 -14.54 3.50 -11.98
N SER A 40 -14.21 3.92 -13.20
CA SER A 40 -13.00 3.48 -13.88
C SER A 40 -11.77 3.97 -13.13
N ALA A 41 -10.73 3.14 -13.10
CA ALA A 41 -9.44 3.54 -12.56
C ALA A 41 -8.90 4.78 -13.31
N PRO A 42 -8.34 5.78 -12.60
CA PRO A 42 -7.76 6.95 -13.24
C PRO A 42 -6.53 6.58 -14.09
N PRO A 43 -6.14 7.42 -15.07
CA PRO A 43 -4.87 7.27 -15.76
C PRO A 43 -3.71 7.22 -14.76
N GLY A 44 -2.81 6.25 -14.94
CA GLY A 44 -1.68 6.05 -14.04
C GLY A 44 -2.06 5.46 -12.68
N ASN A 45 -3.22 4.80 -12.55
CA ASN A 45 -3.59 4.09 -11.32
C ASN A 45 -2.49 3.10 -10.89
N VAL A 46 -2.18 3.07 -9.59
CA VAL A 46 -1.17 2.19 -9.02
C VAL A 46 -1.81 0.97 -8.35
N GLY A 47 -1.09 -0.15 -8.39
CA GLY A 47 -1.38 -1.29 -7.53
C GLY A 47 -0.48 -1.29 -6.29
N LEU A 48 -0.49 -2.41 -5.58
CA LEU A 48 0.41 -2.65 -4.46
C LEU A 48 1.87 -2.60 -4.90
N SER A 49 2.68 -1.84 -4.17
CA SER A 49 4.10 -1.63 -4.47
C SER A 49 4.98 -2.71 -3.85
N TRP A 50 6.10 -3.01 -4.50
CA TRP A 50 7.13 -3.85 -3.92
C TRP A 50 7.98 -3.07 -2.92
N LEU A 51 8.33 -3.73 -1.82
CA LEU A 51 9.30 -3.22 -0.86
C LEU A 51 10.69 -3.11 -1.52
N ARG A 52 11.35 -1.97 -1.32
CA ARG A 52 12.72 -1.69 -1.76
C ARG A 52 13.51 -1.10 -0.60
N SER A 53 14.61 -1.75 -0.22
CA SER A 53 15.60 -1.22 0.71
C SER A 53 16.99 -1.68 0.31
N PHE A 54 17.98 -0.89 0.69
CA PHE A 54 19.38 -1.27 0.64
C PHE A 54 20.03 -0.75 1.91
N ASP A 55 20.57 -1.64 2.73
CA ASP A 55 21.13 -1.29 4.03
C ASP A 55 22.64 -1.55 4.01
N LEU A 56 23.41 -0.62 4.58
CA LEU A 56 24.87 -0.69 4.61
C LEU A 56 25.37 -0.44 6.02
N THR A 57 26.29 -1.26 6.52
CA THR A 57 27.04 -0.99 7.75
C THR A 57 28.52 -0.98 7.44
N LEU A 58 29.20 0.08 7.88
CA LEU A 58 30.65 0.19 7.87
C LEU A 58 31.14 0.12 9.32
N ALA A 59 32.12 -0.74 9.58
CA ALA A 59 32.71 -0.92 10.90
C ALA A 59 34.24 -0.97 10.78
N TRP A 60 34.92 -0.31 11.70
CA TRP A 60 36.38 -0.19 11.67
C TRP A 60 36.98 -0.66 12.99
N PRO A 61 37.39 -1.93 13.12
CA PRO A 61 37.99 -2.43 14.35
C PRO A 61 39.42 -1.89 14.52
N LEU A 62 39.64 -1.12 15.59
CA LEU A 62 40.94 -0.57 15.97
C LEU A 62 41.45 -1.29 17.22
N LYS A 63 42.59 -1.96 17.12
CA LYS A 63 43.25 -2.59 18.28
C LYS A 63 44.02 -1.54 19.08
N LEU A 64 43.80 -1.52 20.39
CA LEU A 64 44.52 -0.70 21.35
C LEU A 64 45.31 -1.64 22.26
N GLY A 65 46.53 -1.97 21.84
CA GLY A 65 47.34 -3.02 22.45
C GLY A 65 46.74 -4.42 22.27
N GLU A 66 46.99 -5.31 23.22
CA GLU A 66 46.55 -6.72 23.16
C GLU A 66 45.18 -6.96 23.78
N ARG A 67 44.75 -6.08 24.70
CA ARG A 67 43.56 -6.29 25.53
C ARG A 67 42.33 -5.57 24.99
N PHE A 68 42.49 -4.39 24.40
CA PHE A 68 41.36 -3.56 24.00
C PHE A 68 41.17 -3.54 22.48
N THR A 69 39.91 -3.64 22.04
CA THR A 69 39.51 -3.31 20.67
C THR A 69 38.37 -2.31 20.71
N PHE A 70 38.54 -1.20 20.00
CA PHE A 70 37.56 -0.15 19.82
C PHE A 70 37.07 -0.17 18.37
N GLU A 71 35.78 -0.41 18.16
CA GLU A 71 35.19 -0.60 16.84
C GLU A 71 34.04 0.41 16.63
N PRO A 72 34.32 1.62 16.10
CA PRO A 72 33.29 2.50 15.61
C PRO A 72 32.55 1.87 14.43
N ARG A 73 31.24 2.12 14.37
CA ARG A 73 30.35 1.67 13.31
C ARG A 73 29.40 2.77 12.88
N VAL A 74 29.12 2.82 11.59
CA VAL A 74 28.08 3.66 11.00
C VAL A 74 27.17 2.75 10.17
N SER A 75 25.88 2.77 10.46
CA SER A 75 24.86 1.98 9.75
C SER A 75 23.92 2.94 9.03
N ALA A 76 23.67 2.70 7.75
CA ALA A 76 22.73 3.43 6.93
C ALA A 76 21.64 2.48 6.45
N PHE A 77 20.42 2.67 6.96
CA PHE A 77 19.23 1.92 6.53
C PHE A 77 18.52 2.69 5.42
N ASN A 78 18.07 1.97 4.40
CA ASN A 78 17.54 2.56 3.17
C ASN A 78 18.50 3.61 2.59
N LEU A 79 19.73 3.19 2.29
CA LEU A 79 20.83 4.03 1.80
C LEU A 79 20.44 4.89 0.61
N PHE A 80 19.56 4.42 -0.29
CA PHE A 80 19.09 5.19 -1.44
C PHE A 80 17.81 5.99 -1.19
N ASN A 81 17.28 5.97 0.04
CA ASN A 81 16.07 6.68 0.45
C ASN A 81 14.84 6.37 -0.43
N PHE A 82 14.65 5.10 -0.78
CA PHE A 82 13.48 4.65 -1.50
C PHE A 82 12.21 4.94 -0.71
N ALA A 83 11.20 5.51 -1.38
CA ALA A 83 9.86 5.58 -0.83
C ALA A 83 9.16 4.22 -0.99
N ASN A 84 8.77 3.65 0.14
CA ASN A 84 7.96 2.44 0.21
C ASN A 84 6.52 2.78 0.58
N PHE A 85 5.61 1.93 0.14
CA PHE A 85 4.17 2.10 0.26
C PHE A 85 3.54 0.75 0.61
N ASP A 86 2.26 0.79 0.98
CA ASP A 86 1.39 -0.38 1.11
C ASP A 86 1.88 -1.35 2.20
N GLY A 87 2.30 -0.77 3.33
CA GLY A 87 2.73 -1.51 4.52
C GLY A 87 1.60 -2.37 5.12
N PRO A 88 1.90 -3.28 6.06
CA PRO A 88 0.92 -4.22 6.61
C PRO A 88 -0.40 -3.61 7.10
N GLY A 89 -0.38 -2.36 7.60
CA GLY A 89 -1.57 -1.63 8.07
C GLY A 89 -2.15 -0.58 7.12
N ASP A 90 -1.43 -0.22 6.05
CA ASP A 90 -1.75 0.95 5.21
C ASP A 90 -1.77 0.55 3.73
N LYS A 91 -2.59 -0.44 3.39
CA LYS A 91 -2.72 -0.97 2.00
C LYS A 91 -3.82 -0.26 1.25
N LEU A 92 -3.79 -0.36 -0.08
CA LEU A 92 -4.91 0.03 -0.92
C LEU A 92 -6.18 -0.74 -0.53
N GLY A 93 -7.28 0.00 -0.33
CA GLY A 93 -8.61 -0.52 -0.06
C GLY A 93 -9.26 -1.19 -1.29
N GLY A 94 -10.29 -2.00 -1.04
CA GLY A 94 -11.01 -2.78 -2.05
C GLY A 94 -12.44 -2.33 -2.34
N ILE A 95 -12.87 -1.15 -1.87
CA ILE A 95 -14.26 -0.67 -2.00
C ILE A 95 -14.58 -0.24 -3.43
N LEU A 96 -13.56 -0.05 -4.27
CA LEU A 96 -13.66 0.29 -5.69
C LEU A 96 -14.51 1.56 -5.96
N ASN A 97 -14.47 2.56 -5.08
CA ASN A 97 -15.28 3.78 -5.21
C ASN A 97 -14.58 4.91 -5.98
N GLY A 98 -13.37 4.70 -6.52
CA GLY A 98 -12.59 5.72 -7.22
C GLY A 98 -11.89 6.73 -6.31
N GLY A 99 -11.96 6.54 -4.99
CA GLY A 99 -11.34 7.39 -3.98
C GLY A 99 -9.85 7.14 -3.80
N VAL A 100 -9.13 8.16 -3.31
CA VAL A 100 -7.72 8.04 -2.94
C VAL A 100 -7.58 7.04 -1.79
N GLY A 101 -6.62 6.12 -1.91
CA GLY A 101 -6.43 5.01 -0.98
C GLY A 101 -7.16 3.73 -1.41
N GLU A 102 -8.05 3.78 -2.40
CA GLU A 102 -8.69 2.59 -2.97
C GLU A 102 -7.96 2.09 -4.22
N LEU A 103 -8.09 0.79 -4.50
CA LEU A 103 -7.41 0.11 -5.61
C LEU A 103 -7.73 0.70 -6.99
N ASN A 104 -8.87 1.38 -7.16
CA ASN A 104 -9.28 2.03 -8.42
C ASN A 104 -9.32 3.56 -8.35
N GLY A 105 -8.67 4.20 -7.37
CA GLY A 105 -8.65 5.66 -7.25
C GLY A 105 -7.29 6.26 -6.90
N THR A 106 -6.25 5.43 -6.83
CA THR A 106 -4.95 5.85 -6.31
C THR A 106 -3.91 5.93 -7.41
N THR A 107 -3.21 7.05 -7.49
CA THR A 107 -2.13 7.36 -8.45
C THR A 107 -0.81 7.63 -7.71
N PRO A 108 0.35 7.69 -8.39
CA PRO A 108 1.62 8.01 -7.74
C PRO A 108 1.61 9.37 -7.04
N ALA A 109 0.79 10.30 -7.53
CA ALA A 109 0.72 11.67 -7.02
C ALA A 109 -0.13 11.80 -5.75
N ASN A 110 -1.04 10.86 -5.46
CA ASN A 110 -1.97 10.96 -4.32
C ASN A 110 -1.84 9.80 -3.31
N ARG A 111 -0.95 8.84 -3.54
CA ARG A 111 -0.71 7.67 -2.66
C ARG A 111 0.06 7.97 -1.36
N PHE A 112 -0.04 9.18 -0.82
CA PHE A 112 0.61 9.56 0.43
C PHE A 112 0.04 8.80 1.63
N ALA A 113 -1.25 8.45 1.57
CA ALA A 113 -1.95 7.73 2.64
C ALA A 113 -1.36 6.34 2.92
N THR A 114 -0.71 5.71 1.93
CA THR A 114 -0.11 4.37 2.09
C THR A 114 1.40 4.40 2.23
N ARG A 115 2.01 5.58 2.37
CA ARG A 115 3.48 5.71 2.45
C ARG A 115 3.99 5.23 3.81
N THR A 116 4.97 4.32 3.79
CA THR A 116 5.64 3.84 5.00
C THR A 116 6.49 4.96 5.63
N GLY A 117 6.26 5.22 6.91
CA GLY A 117 6.97 6.22 7.71
C GLY A 117 7.90 5.60 8.78
N PRO A 118 8.63 6.46 9.52
CA PRO A 118 9.56 6.03 10.57
C PRO A 118 8.89 5.35 11.78
N GLY A 119 7.55 5.36 11.89
CA GLY A 119 6.83 4.73 13.01
C GLY A 119 7.30 5.24 14.39
N SER A 120 7.05 4.46 15.44
CA SER A 120 7.46 4.79 16.82
C SER A 120 8.59 3.89 17.36
N GLY A 121 9.50 3.41 16.51
CA GLY A 121 10.56 2.47 16.93
C GLY A 121 11.82 2.53 16.06
N VAL A 122 12.87 1.83 16.49
CA VAL A 122 14.21 1.83 15.86
C VAL A 122 14.35 0.86 14.66
N PHE A 123 13.34 0.01 14.41
CA PHE A 123 13.33 -0.91 13.26
C PHE A 123 12.00 -0.84 12.54
N THR A 124 11.96 -0.07 11.44
CA THR A 124 10.80 0.03 10.55
C THR A 124 11.27 -0.18 9.11
N LEU A 125 11.04 -1.40 8.62
CA LEU A 125 11.41 -1.79 7.27
C LEU A 125 10.62 -0.95 6.25
N GLY A 126 11.34 -0.33 5.31
CA GLY A 126 10.74 0.55 4.31
C GLY A 126 10.56 2.00 4.74
N SER A 127 10.92 2.34 5.99
CA SER A 127 11.05 3.74 6.45
C SER A 127 11.96 4.58 5.55
N PRO A 128 11.80 5.92 5.55
CA PRO A 128 12.84 6.83 5.07
C PRO A 128 14.21 6.50 5.65
N ARG A 129 15.27 6.95 4.95
CA ARG A 129 16.67 6.71 5.32
C ARG A 129 16.96 7.06 6.78
N GLN A 130 17.64 6.15 7.48
CA GLN A 130 18.09 6.35 8.86
C GLN A 130 19.59 6.09 8.97
N LEU A 131 20.27 6.86 9.81
CA LEU A 131 21.69 6.68 10.14
C LEU A 131 21.83 6.36 11.62
N GLU A 132 22.57 5.29 11.92
CA GLU A 132 22.92 4.90 13.29
C GLU A 132 24.43 4.90 13.47
N PHE A 133 24.86 5.50 14.57
CA PHE A 133 26.26 5.54 14.98
C PHE A 133 26.40 4.66 16.22
N GLY A 134 27.43 3.82 16.24
CA GLY A 134 27.69 2.95 17.38
C GLY A 134 29.18 2.74 17.61
N VAL A 135 29.49 2.22 18.78
CA VAL A 135 30.82 1.81 19.17
C VAL A 135 30.70 0.45 19.86
N LYS A 136 31.58 -0.47 19.49
CA LYS A 136 31.77 -1.72 20.19
C LYS A 136 33.13 -1.72 20.87
N VAL A 137 33.15 -1.97 22.17
CA VAL A 137 34.37 -2.10 22.97
C VAL A 137 34.53 -3.56 23.40
N ARG A 138 35.71 -4.13 23.19
CA ARG A 138 36.10 -5.47 23.66
C ARG A 138 37.33 -5.31 24.55
N PHE A 139 37.37 -6.05 25.67
CA PHE A 139 38.43 -6.03 26.68
C PHE A 139 38.82 -7.45 27.07
#